data_AF-A0AAD7K2D5-F1
#
_entry.id   AF-A0AAD7K2D5-F1
#
_cell.length_a   1.000
_cell.length_b   1.000
_cell.length_c   1.000
_cell.angle_alpha   90.00
_cell.angle_beta   90.00
_cell.angle_gamma   90.00
#
_symmetry.space_group_name_H-M   'P 1'
#
loop_
_entity.id
_entity.type
_entity.pdbx_description
1 polymer ?
#
loop_
_entity_poly.entity_id
_entity_poly.type
_entity_poly.pdbx_seq_one_letter_code
_entity_poly.pdbx_strand_id
1 'polypeptide(L)'
;RTAVIEDVRAVVQSHAGSATERVSLLAGCAHLCARHGIDFSTLLQEGNFFHEHTVLYWAIVNHSEAPSAPFEFIASVLAHSAPLTPETIKEARRACIAMGNQDIFQFLRLCPEFGALPADDRFLLGVLVPPEEIEIETMEGPGRPFSVKFKIPLFRKRMVLSRQIKLEFVARERLWQLSFFTQANPTFDLSHRERFRDGEWYVGLNLGENSPRTNVDVGLFI
;
A
#
# COMPACT_ATOMS: atom_id res chain seq x y z
N ARG A 1 -29.23 -4.19 7.13
CA ARG A 1 -27.81 -4.32 7.53
C ARG A 1 -27.28 -5.74 7.32
N THR A 2 -27.82 -6.77 8.00
CA THR A 2 -27.34 -8.16 7.88
C THR A 2 -27.38 -8.72 6.46
N ALA A 3 -28.46 -8.49 5.70
CA ALA A 3 -28.56 -8.94 4.30
C ALA A 3 -27.43 -8.36 3.42
N VAL A 4 -27.15 -7.06 3.54
CA VAL A 4 -26.06 -6.40 2.78
C VAL A 4 -24.69 -6.94 3.17
N ILE A 5 -24.48 -7.31 4.45
CA ILE A 5 -23.22 -7.91 4.90
C ILE A 5 -23.01 -9.29 4.25
N GLU A 6 -24.07 -10.11 4.18
CA GLU A 6 -24.01 -11.41 3.50
C GLU A 6 -23.77 -11.24 1.99
N ASP A 7 -24.42 -10.26 1.36
CA ASP A 7 -24.22 -9.96 -0.07
C ASP A 7 -22.77 -9.53 -0.35
N VAL A 8 -22.23 -8.60 0.45
CA VAL A 8 -20.82 -8.16 0.33
C VAL A 8 -19.87 -9.33 0.59
N ARG A 9 -20.15 -10.18 1.58
CA ARG A 9 -19.35 -11.37 1.86
C ARG A 9 -19.34 -12.33 0.68
N ALA A 10 -20.50 -12.59 0.08
CA ALA A 10 -20.62 -13.44 -1.09
C ALA A 10 -19.84 -12.87 -2.29
N VAL A 11 -19.87 -11.56 -2.50
CA VAL A 11 -19.11 -10.89 -3.58
C VAL A 11 -17.59 -11.05 -3.39
N VAL A 12 -17.11 -10.93 -2.16
CA VAL A 12 -15.68 -11.01 -1.82
C VAL A 12 -15.16 -12.45 -1.84
N GLN A 13 -15.99 -13.41 -1.43
CA GLN A 13 -15.65 -14.84 -1.46
C GLN A 13 -15.86 -15.45 -2.85
N SER A 14 -16.64 -14.81 -3.72
CA SER A 14 -16.84 -15.29 -5.07
C SER A 14 -15.56 -15.14 -5.90
N HIS A 15 -15.00 -16.28 -6.27
CA HIS A 15 -13.98 -16.42 -7.31
C HIS A 15 -14.60 -16.63 -8.70
N ALA A 16 -15.93 -16.75 -8.76
CA ALA A 16 -16.70 -17.03 -9.96
C ALA A 16 -17.47 -15.77 -10.37
N GLY A 17 -16.95 -15.07 -11.39
CA GLY A 17 -17.57 -13.87 -11.94
C GLY A 17 -16.53 -12.91 -12.49
N SER A 18 -16.92 -12.12 -13.49
CA SER A 18 -16.04 -11.06 -14.00
C SER A 18 -15.81 -10.00 -12.93
N ALA A 19 -14.66 -9.29 -12.97
CA ALA A 19 -14.41 -8.17 -12.06
C ALA A 19 -15.55 -7.13 -12.13
N THR A 20 -16.07 -6.88 -13.34
CA THR A 20 -17.19 -5.97 -13.61
C THR A 20 -18.50 -6.36 -12.90
N GLU A 21 -18.82 -7.66 -12.82
CA GLU A 21 -19.99 -8.15 -12.09
C GLU A 21 -19.84 -7.89 -10.59
N ARG A 22 -18.68 -8.19 -10.01
CA ARG A 22 -18.40 -7.94 -8.59
C ARG A 22 -18.47 -6.44 -8.26
N VAL A 23 -17.95 -5.59 -9.14
CA VAL A 23 -18.04 -4.12 -9.01
C VAL A 23 -19.50 -3.65 -9.07
N SER A 24 -20.30 -4.19 -9.99
CA SER A 24 -21.71 -3.83 -10.15
C SER A 24 -22.55 -4.24 -8.92
N LEU A 25 -22.28 -5.42 -8.36
CA LEU A 25 -22.93 -5.90 -7.14
C LEU A 25 -22.55 -5.03 -5.93
N LEU A 26 -21.28 -4.63 -5.82
CA LEU A 26 -20.83 -3.74 -4.75
C LEU A 26 -21.52 -2.36 -4.84
N ALA A 27 -21.64 -1.79 -6.03
CA ALA A 27 -22.38 -0.56 -6.27
C ALA A 27 -23.88 -0.71 -5.92
N GLY A 28 -24.47 -1.86 -6.21
CA GLY A 28 -25.84 -2.20 -5.78
C GLY A 28 -25.99 -2.21 -4.25
N CYS A 29 -25.03 -2.81 -3.54
CA CYS A 29 -24.98 -2.81 -2.07
C CYS A 29 -24.87 -1.39 -1.50
N ALA A 30 -24.03 -0.54 -2.10
CA ALA A 30 -23.89 0.86 -1.71
C ALA A 30 -25.23 1.62 -1.84
N HIS A 31 -25.95 1.43 -2.95
CA HIS A 31 -27.25 2.05 -3.18
C HIS A 31 -28.32 1.56 -2.19
N LEU A 32 -28.33 0.25 -1.87
CA LEU A 32 -29.22 -0.30 -0.86
C LEU A 32 -28.92 0.27 0.53
N CYS A 33 -27.65 0.36 0.91
CA CYS A 33 -27.23 1.00 2.16
C CYS A 33 -27.71 2.44 2.27
N ALA A 34 -27.53 3.25 1.21
CA ALA A 34 -27.99 4.63 1.16
C ALA A 34 -29.51 4.75 1.39
N ARG A 35 -30.31 3.87 0.76
CA ARG A 35 -31.78 3.84 0.93
C ARG A 35 -32.20 3.50 2.36
N HIS A 36 -31.39 2.73 3.09
CA HIS A 36 -31.65 2.31 4.47
C HIS A 36 -30.93 3.16 5.52
N GLY A 37 -30.28 4.27 5.13
CA GLY A 37 -29.54 5.15 6.05
C GLY A 37 -28.33 4.49 6.69
N ILE A 38 -27.75 3.47 6.05
CA ILE A 38 -26.54 2.78 6.51
C ILE A 38 -25.35 3.44 5.82
N ASP A 39 -24.36 3.88 6.59
CA ASP A 39 -23.09 4.32 6.02
C ASP A 39 -22.30 3.11 5.50
N PHE A 40 -22.20 3.03 4.17
CA PHE A 40 -21.52 1.93 3.49
C PHE A 40 -20.00 1.98 3.73
N SER A 41 -19.42 3.17 3.85
CA SER A 41 -17.98 3.33 4.08
C SER A 41 -17.59 2.78 5.45
N THR A 42 -18.34 3.14 6.50
CA THR A 42 -18.14 2.56 7.83
C THR A 42 -18.31 1.03 7.81
N LEU A 43 -19.33 0.51 7.13
CA LEU A 43 -19.59 -0.93 7.06
C LEU A 43 -18.44 -1.73 6.42
N LEU A 44 -17.83 -1.21 5.35
CA LEU A 44 -16.70 -1.88 4.68
C LEU A 44 -15.43 -1.90 5.54
N GLN A 45 -15.31 -0.93 6.45
CA GLN A 45 -14.15 -0.76 7.33
C GLN A 45 -14.30 -1.51 8.68
N GLU A 46 -15.47 -2.08 8.97
CA GLU A 46 -15.73 -2.84 10.19
C GLU A 46 -15.19 -4.29 10.08
N GLY A 47 -14.09 -4.61 10.76
CA GLY A 47 -13.51 -5.97 10.77
C GLY A 47 -14.36 -7.04 11.47
N ASN A 48 -15.23 -6.64 12.41
CA ASN A 48 -16.03 -7.57 13.21
C ASN A 48 -17.00 -8.43 12.39
N PHE A 49 -17.41 -7.96 11.21
CA PHE A 49 -18.40 -8.64 10.38
C PHE A 49 -17.79 -9.60 9.36
N PHE A 50 -16.48 -9.54 9.14
CA PHE A 50 -15.78 -10.27 8.09
C PHE A 50 -14.56 -11.01 8.66
N HIS A 51 -14.81 -11.92 9.61
CA HIS A 51 -13.76 -12.76 10.21
C HIS A 51 -12.57 -11.96 10.76
N GLU A 52 -12.85 -10.91 11.53
CA GLU A 52 -11.86 -10.03 12.18
C GLU A 52 -11.01 -9.17 11.24
N HIS A 53 -11.30 -9.17 9.94
CA HIS A 53 -10.60 -8.38 8.93
C HIS A 53 -11.55 -7.52 8.11
N THR A 54 -11.08 -6.40 7.59
CA THR A 54 -11.85 -5.54 6.68
C THR A 54 -12.20 -6.21 5.35
N VAL A 55 -13.20 -5.67 4.65
CA VAL A 55 -13.54 -6.11 3.28
C VAL A 55 -12.35 -5.92 2.33
N LEU A 56 -11.59 -4.83 2.51
CA LEU A 56 -10.40 -4.54 1.74
C LEU A 56 -9.32 -5.61 1.92
N TYR A 57 -9.11 -6.11 3.14
CA TYR A 57 -8.18 -7.21 3.41
C TYR A 57 -8.53 -8.44 2.57
N TRP A 58 -9.78 -8.87 2.62
CA TRP A 58 -10.23 -10.06 1.88
C TRP A 58 -10.25 -9.84 0.37
N ALA A 59 -10.53 -8.63 -0.10
CA ALA A 59 -10.43 -8.28 -1.52
C ALA A 59 -9.00 -8.43 -2.06
N ILE A 60 -7.99 -8.15 -1.23
CA ILE A 60 -6.57 -8.35 -1.55
C ILE A 60 -6.20 -9.84 -1.50
N VAL A 61 -6.62 -10.55 -0.44
CA VAL A 61 -6.29 -11.99 -0.26
C VAL A 61 -6.93 -12.86 -1.34
N ASN A 62 -8.19 -12.60 -1.69
CA ASN A 62 -8.93 -13.34 -2.72
C ASN A 62 -8.70 -12.77 -4.13
N HIS A 63 -7.72 -11.88 -4.30
CA HIS A 63 -7.39 -11.36 -5.61
C HIS A 63 -6.83 -12.51 -6.48
N SER A 64 -7.58 -12.85 -7.53
CA SER A 64 -7.13 -13.77 -8.58
C SER A 64 -6.53 -12.95 -9.72
N GLU A 65 -5.36 -13.38 -10.21
CA GLU A 65 -4.56 -12.77 -11.29
C GLU A 65 -5.24 -12.88 -12.67
N ALA A 66 -6.53 -12.55 -12.76
CA ALA A 66 -7.25 -12.55 -14.03
C ALA A 66 -6.75 -11.36 -14.89
N PRO A 67 -6.28 -11.60 -16.13
CA PRO A 67 -5.57 -10.60 -16.93
C PRO A 67 -6.45 -9.46 -17.47
N SER A 68 -7.79 -9.57 -17.39
CA SER A 68 -8.70 -8.61 -18.02
C SER A 68 -8.93 -7.33 -17.21
N ALA A 69 -8.66 -7.33 -15.90
CA ALA A 69 -8.91 -6.21 -15.00
C ALA A 69 -8.27 -6.47 -13.62
N PRO A 70 -6.94 -6.38 -13.48
CA PRO A 70 -6.25 -6.90 -12.29
C PRO A 70 -6.73 -6.21 -11.01
N PHE A 71 -6.99 -4.91 -11.00
CA PHE A 71 -7.28 -4.23 -9.74
C PHE A 71 -8.63 -3.50 -9.67
N GLU A 72 -9.53 -3.66 -10.65
CA GLU A 72 -10.81 -2.94 -10.70
C GLU A 72 -11.69 -3.16 -9.45
N PHE A 73 -11.75 -4.40 -8.96
CA PHE A 73 -12.53 -4.71 -7.77
C PHE A 73 -11.93 -4.06 -6.51
N ILE A 74 -10.61 -4.12 -6.33
CA ILE A 74 -9.90 -3.49 -5.21
C ILE A 74 -10.08 -1.96 -5.28
N ALA A 75 -9.96 -1.37 -6.47
CA ALA A 75 -10.20 0.06 -6.72
C ALA A 75 -11.62 0.48 -6.30
N SER A 76 -12.63 -0.32 -6.65
CA SER A 76 -14.02 -0.06 -6.30
C SER A 76 -14.25 -0.15 -4.78
N VAL A 77 -13.69 -1.17 -4.13
CA VAL A 77 -13.75 -1.29 -2.65
C VAL A 77 -13.11 -0.09 -1.97
N LEU A 78 -11.94 0.38 -2.44
CA LEU A 78 -11.29 1.58 -1.91
C LEU A 78 -12.16 2.83 -2.07
N ALA A 79 -12.72 3.06 -3.26
CA ALA A 79 -13.55 4.21 -3.54
C ALA A 79 -14.81 4.26 -2.65
N HIS A 80 -15.42 3.10 -2.39
CA HIS A 80 -16.57 2.99 -1.49
C HIS A 80 -16.21 3.03 0.00
N SER A 81 -14.96 2.73 0.36
CA SER A 81 -14.45 2.77 1.74
C SER A 81 -13.83 4.12 2.10
N ALA A 82 -13.77 5.09 1.19
CA ALA A 82 -13.21 6.40 1.49
C ALA A 82 -14.11 7.20 2.46
N PRO A 83 -13.54 7.99 3.40
CA PRO A 83 -12.12 8.05 3.77
C PRO A 83 -11.68 6.83 4.59
N LEU A 84 -10.47 6.32 4.33
CA LEU A 84 -9.93 5.16 5.02
C LEU A 84 -9.44 5.52 6.43
N THR A 85 -9.77 4.68 7.40
CA THR A 85 -9.24 4.73 8.76
C THR A 85 -7.78 4.23 8.79
N PRO A 86 -6.96 4.71 9.74
CA PRO A 86 -5.60 4.22 9.93
C PRO A 86 -5.54 2.69 10.13
N GLU A 87 -6.54 2.13 10.79
CA GLU A 87 -6.70 0.69 11.04
C GLU A 87 -6.91 -0.07 9.72
N THR A 88 -7.82 0.39 8.86
CA THR A 88 -8.04 -0.22 7.54
C THR A 88 -6.80 -0.17 6.66
N ILE A 89 -6.03 0.93 6.70
CA ILE A 89 -4.75 1.03 5.97
C ILE A 89 -3.74 -0.01 6.49
N LYS A 90 -3.63 -0.17 7.83
CA LYS A 90 -2.76 -1.18 8.44
C LYS A 90 -3.16 -2.60 8.05
N GLU A 91 -4.45 -2.89 8.00
CA GLU A 91 -4.95 -4.20 7.60
C GLU A 91 -4.68 -4.50 6.13
N ALA A 92 -4.93 -3.55 5.24
CA ALA A 92 -4.62 -3.73 3.83
C ALA A 92 -3.11 -3.91 3.58
N ARG A 93 -2.25 -3.19 4.32
CA ARG A 93 -0.79 -3.46 4.34
C ARG A 93 -0.50 -4.89 4.80
N ARG A 94 -1.17 -5.37 5.86
CA ARG A 94 -1.04 -6.75 6.34
C ARG A 94 -1.46 -7.78 5.28
N ALA A 95 -2.53 -7.51 4.54
CA ALA A 95 -2.97 -8.37 3.43
C ALA A 95 -1.88 -8.47 2.34
N CYS A 96 -1.31 -7.33 1.92
CA CYS A 96 -0.22 -7.31 0.94
C CYS A 96 1.02 -8.08 1.42
N ILE A 97 1.39 -7.92 2.69
CA ILE A 97 2.50 -8.66 3.30
C ILE A 97 2.22 -10.16 3.30
N ALA A 98 1.02 -10.58 3.72
CA ALA A 98 0.62 -11.99 3.80
C ALA A 98 0.61 -12.67 2.43
N MET A 99 0.18 -11.97 1.39
CA MET A 99 0.19 -12.49 0.02
C MET A 99 1.55 -12.35 -0.67
N GLY A 100 2.48 -11.58 -0.11
CA GLY A 100 3.75 -11.24 -0.75
C GLY A 100 3.59 -10.51 -2.09
N ASN A 101 2.43 -9.93 -2.38
CA ASN A 101 2.09 -9.37 -3.68
C ASN A 101 2.46 -7.88 -3.75
N GLN A 102 3.62 -7.62 -4.35
CA GLN A 102 4.16 -6.28 -4.55
C GLN A 102 3.30 -5.43 -5.51
N ASP A 103 2.70 -6.03 -6.54
CA ASP A 103 1.96 -5.29 -7.56
C ASP A 103 0.68 -4.68 -6.99
N ILE A 104 -0.06 -5.46 -6.18
CA ILE A 104 -1.19 -4.93 -5.42
C ILE A 104 -0.72 -3.80 -4.50
N PHE A 105 0.39 -4.00 -3.79
CA PHE A 105 0.90 -2.98 -2.87
C PHE A 105 1.26 -1.67 -3.58
N GLN A 106 1.92 -1.74 -4.74
CA GLN A 106 2.21 -0.54 -5.54
C GLN A 106 0.93 0.08 -6.13
N PHE A 107 -0.02 -0.74 -6.59
CA PHE A 107 -1.33 -0.25 -7.03
C PHE A 107 -2.03 0.55 -5.92
N LEU A 108 -2.09 0.01 -4.70
CA LEU A 108 -2.67 0.70 -3.55
C LEU A 108 -1.99 2.04 -3.28
N ARG A 109 -0.65 2.13 -3.39
CA ARG A 109 0.10 3.40 -3.22
C ARG A 109 -0.24 4.46 -4.26
N LEU A 110 -0.79 4.09 -5.42
CA LEU A 110 -1.25 5.04 -6.43
C LEU A 110 -2.63 5.63 -6.09
N CYS A 111 -3.40 4.95 -5.26
CA CYS A 111 -4.72 5.41 -4.82
C CYS A 111 -4.56 6.54 -3.78
N PRO A 112 -5.13 7.73 -4.02
CA PRO A 112 -5.02 8.86 -3.11
C PRO A 112 -5.61 8.56 -1.72
N GLU A 113 -6.57 7.65 -1.63
CA GLU A 113 -7.23 7.22 -0.40
C GLU A 113 -6.31 6.39 0.52
N PHE A 114 -5.32 5.70 -0.05
CA PHE A 114 -4.49 4.72 0.65
C PHE A 114 -3.10 5.26 1.03
N GLY A 115 -2.52 6.07 0.14
CA GLY A 115 -1.15 6.53 0.30
C GLY A 115 -0.83 7.66 -0.66
N ALA A 116 -1.56 8.78 -0.56
CA ALA A 116 -1.12 9.98 -1.24
C ALA A 116 0.33 10.28 -0.84
N LEU A 117 1.20 10.46 -1.86
CA LEU A 117 2.49 11.14 -1.68
C LEU A 117 2.28 12.33 -0.74
N PRO A 118 3.19 12.59 0.22
CA PRO A 118 3.07 13.71 1.14
C PRO A 118 2.67 14.95 0.35
N ALA A 119 1.59 15.62 0.75
CA ALA A 119 0.98 16.73 -0.01
C ALA A 119 2.02 17.80 -0.39
N ASP A 120 3.05 17.95 0.45
CA ASP A 120 4.20 18.82 0.28
C ASP A 120 4.98 18.51 -1.02
N ASP A 121 5.22 17.24 -1.36
CA ASP A 121 5.92 16.85 -2.58
C ASP A 121 5.09 17.24 -3.83
N ARG A 122 3.77 17.03 -3.79
CA ARG A 122 2.88 17.33 -4.93
C ARG A 122 2.80 18.83 -5.20
N PHE A 123 2.75 19.64 -4.15
CA PHE A 123 2.71 21.09 -4.26
C PHE A 123 4.05 21.69 -4.71
N LEU A 124 5.16 21.22 -4.12
CA LEU A 124 6.51 21.75 -4.41
C LEU A 124 7.04 21.37 -5.80
N LEU A 125 6.58 20.25 -6.38
CA LEU A 125 7.10 19.73 -7.64
C LEU A 125 6.34 20.25 -8.88
N GLY A 126 5.18 20.89 -8.70
CA GLY A 126 4.47 21.69 -9.70
C GLY A 126 3.85 20.93 -10.87
N VAL A 127 3.93 19.60 -10.89
CA VAL A 127 3.43 18.70 -11.95
C VAL A 127 3.06 17.36 -11.31
N LEU A 128 2.15 16.59 -11.92
CA LEU A 128 1.98 15.15 -11.68
C LEU A 128 3.36 14.47 -11.76
N VAL A 129 4.02 14.28 -10.61
CA VAL A 129 5.27 13.52 -10.53
C VAL A 129 4.91 12.10 -10.95
N PRO A 130 5.58 11.53 -11.97
CA PRO A 130 5.35 10.15 -12.33
C PRO A 130 5.56 9.25 -11.11
N PRO A 131 4.77 8.18 -10.96
CA PRO A 131 4.96 7.26 -9.85
C PRO A 131 6.35 6.63 -9.88
N GLU A 132 6.83 6.22 -8.70
CA GLU A 132 8.08 5.50 -8.53
C GLU A 132 7.92 4.09 -9.14
N GLU A 133 8.88 3.65 -9.96
CA GLU A 133 8.90 2.27 -10.46
C GLU A 133 9.78 1.44 -9.52
N ILE A 134 9.22 0.35 -8.99
CA ILE A 134 9.90 -0.55 -8.05
C ILE A 134 9.77 -1.97 -8.57
N GLU A 135 10.87 -2.54 -9.05
CA GLU A 135 10.93 -3.92 -9.55
C GLU A 135 11.67 -4.79 -8.53
N ILE A 136 11.08 -5.94 -8.19
CA ILE A 136 11.65 -6.88 -7.23
C ILE A 136 12.04 -8.17 -7.95
N GLU A 137 13.32 -8.48 -7.91
CA GLU A 137 13.87 -9.72 -8.45
C GLU A 137 14.17 -10.66 -7.28
N THR A 138 13.31 -11.68 -7.13
CA THR A 138 13.47 -12.68 -6.08
C THR A 138 14.05 -13.95 -6.68
N MET A 139 15.14 -14.46 -6.09
CA MET A 139 15.67 -15.77 -6.46
C MET A 139 14.85 -16.89 -5.82
N GLU A 140 14.50 -17.92 -6.59
CA GLU A 140 13.73 -19.06 -6.10
C GLU A 140 14.44 -19.78 -4.94
N GLY A 141 13.70 -20.06 -3.86
CA GLY A 141 14.17 -20.81 -2.71
C GLY A 141 14.12 -20.02 -1.39
N PRO A 142 14.00 -20.73 -0.25
CA PRO A 142 13.98 -20.12 1.07
C PRO A 142 15.35 -19.50 1.40
N GLY A 143 15.34 -18.31 1.99
CA GLY A 143 16.55 -17.62 2.45
C GLY A 143 17.47 -17.08 1.35
N ARG A 144 17.08 -17.16 0.07
CA ARG A 144 17.86 -16.55 -1.01
C ARG A 144 17.71 -15.03 -1.03
N PRO A 145 18.77 -14.29 -1.41
CA PRO A 145 18.69 -12.85 -1.55
C PRO A 145 17.63 -12.44 -2.56
N PHE A 146 17.16 -11.20 -2.43
CA PHE A 146 16.35 -10.52 -3.43
C PHE A 146 17.04 -9.21 -3.78
N SER A 147 16.83 -8.75 -5.01
CA SER A 147 17.30 -7.46 -5.49
C SER A 147 16.10 -6.56 -5.74
N VAL A 148 16.23 -5.27 -5.47
CA VAL A 148 15.19 -4.29 -5.74
C VAL A 148 15.77 -3.18 -6.60
N LYS A 149 15.14 -2.93 -7.74
CA LYS A 149 15.50 -1.85 -8.65
C LYS A 149 14.50 -0.73 -8.45
N PHE A 150 15.02 0.48 -8.18
CA PHE A 150 14.22 1.67 -7.98
C PHE A 150 14.47 2.66 -9.10
N LYS A 151 13.41 3.18 -9.69
CA LYS A 151 13.47 4.34 -10.57
C LYS A 151 12.69 5.48 -9.92
N ILE A 152 13.41 6.51 -9.52
CA ILE A 152 12.86 7.63 -8.77
C ILE A 152 12.86 8.88 -9.67
N PRO A 153 11.71 9.29 -10.21
CA PRO A 153 11.61 10.49 -11.02
C PRO A 153 12.03 11.72 -10.22
N LEU A 154 12.77 12.61 -10.86
CA LEU A 154 13.19 13.89 -10.29
C LEU A 154 13.96 13.77 -8.95
N PHE A 155 14.67 12.66 -8.72
CA PHE A 155 15.36 12.35 -7.46
C PHE A 155 16.10 13.54 -6.84
N ARG A 156 17.01 14.18 -7.60
CA ARG A 156 17.76 15.35 -7.12
C ARG A 156 16.86 16.52 -6.73
N LYS A 157 15.83 16.83 -7.54
CA LYS A 157 14.89 17.93 -7.26
C LYS A 157 14.11 17.64 -5.97
N ARG A 158 13.65 16.39 -5.80
CA ARG A 158 12.95 15.93 -4.58
C ARG A 158 13.86 16.01 -3.36
N MET A 159 15.11 15.55 -3.46
CA MET A 159 16.08 15.65 -2.37
C MET A 159 16.40 17.11 -1.98
N VAL A 160 16.45 18.03 -2.94
CA VAL A 160 16.70 19.46 -2.65
C VAL A 160 15.50 20.12 -1.98
N LEU A 161 14.28 19.83 -2.45
CA LEU A 161 13.07 20.49 -1.97
C LEU A 161 12.48 19.83 -0.72
N SER A 162 12.23 18.52 -0.78
CA SER A 162 11.60 17.73 0.28
C SER A 162 12.60 17.26 1.35
N ARG A 163 13.89 17.17 0.99
CA ARG A 163 14.97 16.67 1.86
C ARG A 163 14.77 15.23 2.36
N GLN A 164 13.75 14.55 1.85
CA GLN A 164 13.44 13.17 2.14
C GLN A 164 12.68 12.53 0.98
N ILE A 165 13.01 11.27 0.67
CA ILE A 165 12.25 10.42 -0.23
C ILE A 165 12.05 9.09 0.49
N LYS A 166 10.80 8.64 0.65
CA LYS A 166 10.47 7.35 1.25
C LYS A 166 9.88 6.44 0.18
N LEU A 167 10.48 5.27 0.02
CA LEU A 167 10.03 4.20 -0.85
C LEU A 167 9.59 3.03 0.02
N GLU A 168 8.38 2.54 -0.19
CA GLU A 168 7.87 1.34 0.47
C GLU A 168 7.69 0.22 -0.56
N PHE A 169 8.06 -0.99 -0.18
CA PHE A 169 7.89 -2.18 -1.03
C PHE A 169 7.72 -3.45 -0.19
N VAL A 170 7.03 -4.44 -0.74
CA VAL A 170 6.84 -5.75 -0.12
C VAL A 170 7.77 -6.76 -0.80
N ALA A 171 8.69 -7.34 -0.02
CA ALA A 171 9.58 -8.41 -0.50
C ALA A 171 9.70 -9.47 0.58
N ARG A 172 9.59 -10.76 0.19
CA ARG A 172 9.68 -11.90 1.12
C ARG A 172 8.75 -11.74 2.33
N GLU A 173 7.47 -11.44 2.07
CA GLU A 173 6.43 -11.29 3.12
C GLU A 173 6.83 -10.28 4.20
N ARG A 174 7.56 -9.23 3.81
CA ARG A 174 7.99 -8.15 4.69
C ARG A 174 7.77 -6.83 3.98
N LEU A 175 7.30 -5.86 4.73
CA LEU A 175 7.26 -4.48 4.28
C LEU A 175 8.62 -3.86 4.57
N TRP A 176 9.24 -3.32 3.53
CA TRP A 176 10.51 -2.62 3.59
C TRP A 176 10.28 -1.15 3.29
N GLN A 177 11.03 -0.30 3.97
CA GLN A 177 11.05 1.13 3.71
C GLN A 177 12.50 1.58 3.44
N LEU A 178 12.79 1.93 2.20
CA LEU A 178 14.03 2.60 1.83
C LEU A 178 13.82 4.11 1.90
N SER A 179 14.70 4.83 2.58
CA SER A 179 14.59 6.26 2.75
C SER A 179 15.87 6.96 2.36
N PHE A 180 15.77 7.96 1.49
CA PHE A 180 16.84 8.91 1.22
C PHE A 180 16.54 10.17 2.01
N PHE A 181 17.52 10.75 2.69
CA PHE A 181 17.30 11.93 3.52
C PHE A 181 18.58 12.76 3.72
N THR A 182 18.40 13.98 4.25
CA THR A 182 19.48 14.84 4.72
C THR A 182 19.40 15.01 6.23
N GLN A 183 20.51 15.38 6.88
CA GLN A 183 20.59 15.56 8.35
C GLN A 183 19.57 16.57 8.89
N ALA A 184 19.15 17.54 8.08
CA ALA A 184 18.18 18.57 8.45
C ALA A 184 16.76 18.03 8.71
N ASN A 185 16.51 16.72 8.55
CA ASN A 185 15.20 16.12 8.82
C ASN A 185 15.09 15.61 10.28
N PRO A 186 14.21 16.20 11.11
CA PRO A 186 14.07 15.85 12.52
C PRO A 186 13.37 14.51 12.78
N THR A 187 12.79 13.86 11.75
CA THR A 187 11.94 12.66 11.93
C THR A 187 12.69 11.34 12.06
N PHE A 188 13.98 11.28 11.69
CA PHE A 188 14.78 10.10 11.96
C PHE A 188 15.36 10.21 13.37
N ASP A 189 15.04 9.23 14.22
CA ASP A 189 15.69 9.00 15.50
C ASP A 189 17.11 8.49 15.23
N LEU A 190 17.97 9.43 14.84
CA LEU A 190 19.38 9.21 14.68
C LEU A 190 19.98 9.33 16.08
N SER A 191 19.91 8.26 16.84
CA SER A 191 20.73 8.03 18.04
C SER A 191 22.25 8.21 17.77
N HIS A 192 22.63 8.40 16.50
CA HIS A 192 23.97 8.73 16.02
C HIS A 192 24.04 10.04 15.22
N ARG A 193 23.32 11.11 15.61
CA ARG A 193 23.38 12.45 14.97
C ARG A 193 24.80 12.96 14.70
N GLU A 194 25.78 12.57 15.52
CA GLU A 194 27.20 12.93 15.40
C GLU A 194 27.89 12.38 14.13
N ARG A 195 27.32 11.38 13.46
CA ARG A 195 27.91 10.76 12.27
C ARG A 195 27.49 11.42 10.95
N PHE A 196 26.57 12.37 11.00
CA PHE A 196 26.00 13.00 9.82
C PHE A 196 26.62 14.39 9.63
N ARG A 197 27.11 14.68 8.42
CA ARG A 197 27.62 15.97 7.98
C ARG A 197 26.53 16.70 7.21
N ASP A 198 26.52 18.02 7.38
CA ASP A 198 25.60 18.88 6.65
C ASP A 198 25.94 18.87 5.15
N GLY A 199 24.90 18.91 4.31
CA GLY A 199 25.01 18.85 2.85
C GLY A 199 25.21 17.45 2.23
N GLU A 200 25.38 16.41 3.02
CA GLU A 200 25.45 15.03 2.52
C GLU A 200 24.05 14.37 2.44
N TRP A 201 23.93 13.39 1.55
CA TRP A 201 22.72 12.59 1.38
C TRP A 201 22.94 11.21 1.97
N TYR A 202 21.95 10.76 2.74
CA TYR A 202 21.97 9.50 3.46
C TYR A 202 20.90 8.56 2.94
N VAL A 203 21.17 7.28 3.11
CA VAL A 203 20.24 6.19 2.81
C VAL A 203 20.01 5.37 4.08
N GLY A 204 18.76 5.06 4.36
CA GLY A 204 18.36 4.21 5.48
C GLY A 204 17.40 3.14 5.00
N LEU A 205 17.63 1.90 5.41
CA LEU A 205 16.71 0.79 5.19
C LEU A 205 16.05 0.44 6.52
N ASN A 206 14.72 0.44 6.55
CA ASN A 206 13.95 0.10 7.72
C ASN A 206 12.98 -1.03 7.40
N LEU A 207 12.68 -1.82 8.42
CA LEU A 207 11.62 -2.80 8.35
C LEU A 207 10.30 -2.14 8.78
N GLY A 208 9.27 -2.27 7.96
CA GLY A 208 7.95 -1.70 8.20
C GLY A 208 7.17 -2.43 9.30
N GLU A 209 6.03 -1.86 9.66
CA GLU A 209 5.14 -2.42 10.68
C GLU A 209 4.73 -3.87 10.36
N ASN A 210 4.50 -4.67 11.40
CA ASN A 210 4.05 -6.07 11.32
C ASN A 210 5.01 -7.05 10.62
N SER A 211 6.24 -6.63 10.31
CA SER A 211 7.25 -7.51 9.70
C SER A 211 8.13 -8.16 10.78
N PRO A 212 8.45 -9.46 10.68
CA PRO A 212 9.28 -10.16 11.66
C PRO A 212 10.74 -9.68 11.63
N ARG A 213 11.41 -9.67 12.80
CA ARG A 213 12.84 -9.31 12.91
C ARG A 213 13.67 -10.13 11.93
N THR A 214 14.55 -9.46 11.20
CA THR A 214 15.28 -10.04 10.07
C THR A 214 16.73 -9.58 10.11
N ASN A 215 17.65 -10.52 9.94
CA ASN A 215 19.06 -10.20 9.73
C ASN A 215 19.24 -9.70 8.30
N VAL A 216 19.96 -8.58 8.16
CA VAL A 216 20.08 -7.87 6.91
C VAL A 216 21.56 -7.80 6.53
N ASP A 217 21.87 -8.34 5.35
CA ASP A 217 23.12 -8.12 4.64
C ASP A 217 22.77 -7.45 3.31
N VAL A 218 23.35 -6.27 3.04
CA VAL A 218 22.90 -5.38 1.96
C VAL A 218 24.10 -4.80 1.22
N GLY A 219 24.05 -4.93 -0.10
CA GLY A 219 24.82 -4.12 -1.04
C GLY A 219 23.91 -3.08 -1.69
N LEU A 220 24.34 -1.81 -1.68
CA LEU A 220 23.68 -0.74 -2.43
C LEU A 220 24.53 -0.40 -3.65
N PHE A 221 23.88 -0.37 -4.82
CA PHE A 221 24.47 0.01 -6.09
C PHE A 221 23.65 1.18 -6.65
N ILE A 222 24.33 2.27 -7.02
CA ILE A 222 23.73 3.52 -7.53
C ILE A 222 24.26 3.77 -8.93
#